data_AF-A0A923R5V4-F1
#
_entry.id   AF-A0A923R5V4-F1
#
_cell.length_a   1.000
_cell.length_b   1.000
_cell.length_c   1.000
_cell.angle_alpha   90.00
_cell.angle_beta   90.00
_cell.angle_gamma   90.00
#
_symmetry.space_group_name_H-M   'P 1'
#
loop_
_entity.id
_entity.type
_entity.pdbx_description
1 polymer ?
#
loop_
_entity_poly.entity_id
_entity_poly.type
_entity_poly.pdbx_seq_one_letter_code
_entity_poly.pdbx_strand_id
1 'polypeptide(L)'
;MKYWKWCALSLLLGLSSQAATSNLYVQAKRLLDNQDFLGLRIYIKNAYSQKMTQGEWYSLKNIISGSADRLGYDLIPFWNARNNRGRAEVDGELFQVDQLMKDGNYDQAFTLAQNAAVKMKALQKTRWDAGIQLPYIYHSMGRALYGSRRYEEALKVYQWINPKYPFFVQVLFEKMWAAFKAGRVDMALGAIASQRSAYFSKYLAPESYLVQTYLYRKLCRDDDQKQVVNEMKEYEALLSKPDAVLPPISDVNTLVLTQLANQPLRDSDNIKLYSVNVREHEQTEIKNALKKQSEMRRTKTLNDLKTVIAYQQLSGQADSKTVLKPVESMKSRDDLLKQNLEVWPADSAEEWMDELGKHVLIGESLCKQQK
;
A
#
# COMPACT_ATOMS: atom_id res chain seq x y z
N MET A 1 46.30 48.16 -40.55
CA MET A 1 45.29 48.38 -41.61
C MET A 1 44.92 47.04 -42.24
N LYS A 2 43.91 46.34 -41.70
CA LYS A 2 43.06 45.34 -42.39
C LYS A 2 41.97 44.89 -41.42
N TYR A 3 40.78 45.37 -41.73
CA TYR A 3 39.52 45.28 -41.01
C TYR A 3 38.86 43.91 -41.19
N TRP A 4 37.97 43.60 -40.23
CA TRP A 4 36.69 42.89 -40.36
C TRP A 4 36.52 41.86 -41.48
N LYS A 5 36.16 40.64 -41.06
CA LYS A 5 35.04 39.84 -41.62
C LYS A 5 35.10 38.43 -41.05
N TRP A 6 34.44 38.16 -39.92
CA TRP A 6 33.91 36.83 -39.56
C TRP A 6 32.82 37.03 -38.51
N CYS A 7 31.69 37.58 -38.94
CA CYS A 7 30.45 37.65 -38.16
C CYS A 7 29.30 37.38 -39.14
N ALA A 8 29.03 36.09 -39.39
CA ALA A 8 27.81 35.54 -39.98
C ALA A 8 28.07 34.10 -40.40
N LEU A 9 27.70 33.13 -39.56
CA LEU A 9 27.28 31.82 -40.04
C LEU A 9 26.30 31.20 -39.03
N SER A 10 25.01 31.48 -39.26
CA SER A 10 23.90 30.51 -39.27
C SER A 10 23.79 29.62 -38.02
N LEU A 11 23.01 29.96 -36.98
CA LEU A 11 21.54 29.98 -37.00
C LEU A 11 20.94 28.78 -37.79
N LEU A 12 21.42 27.58 -37.47
CA LEU A 12 20.89 26.30 -37.97
C LEU A 12 20.03 25.63 -36.89
N LEU A 13 18.71 25.70 -37.13
CA LEU A 13 17.74 24.63 -36.87
C LEU A 13 17.58 24.17 -35.41
N GLY A 14 17.08 25.10 -34.59
CA GLY A 14 16.11 24.72 -33.55
C GLY A 14 14.75 24.43 -34.19
N LEU A 15 14.66 23.39 -35.05
CA LEU A 15 13.37 22.76 -35.35
C LEU A 15 12.96 22.03 -34.09
N SER A 16 12.39 22.77 -33.14
CA SER A 16 11.54 22.17 -32.12
C SER A 16 10.45 21.43 -32.88
N SER A 17 10.57 20.11 -32.93
CA SER A 17 9.51 19.24 -33.39
C SER A 17 8.31 19.53 -32.50
N GLN A 18 7.43 20.43 -32.94
CA GLN A 18 6.06 20.52 -32.46
C GLN A 18 5.43 19.20 -32.90
N ALA A 19 5.70 18.15 -32.13
CA ALA A 19 5.02 16.89 -32.24
C ALA A 19 3.54 17.24 -32.14
N ALA A 20 2.81 17.04 -33.23
CA ALA A 20 1.38 17.29 -33.28
C ALA A 20 0.76 16.63 -32.04
N THR A 21 0.30 17.46 -31.09
CA THR A 21 -0.28 16.96 -29.86
C THR A 21 -1.48 16.12 -30.26
N SER A 22 -1.42 14.82 -29.98
CA SER A 22 -2.47 13.93 -30.43
C SER A 22 -3.82 14.37 -29.90
N ASN A 23 -4.86 14.14 -30.70
CA ASN A 23 -6.23 14.34 -30.25
C ASN A 23 -6.48 13.59 -28.93
N LEU A 24 -5.86 12.42 -28.72
CA LEU A 24 -5.99 11.65 -27.49
C LEU A 24 -5.56 12.40 -26.23
N TYR A 25 -4.35 12.97 -26.26
CA TYR A 25 -3.82 13.70 -25.12
C TYR A 25 -4.63 14.97 -24.85
N VAL A 26 -5.00 15.71 -25.91
CA VAL A 26 -5.74 16.96 -25.79
C VAL A 26 -7.11 16.74 -25.13
N GLN A 27 -7.85 15.70 -25.54
CA GLN A 27 -9.15 15.40 -24.92
C GLN A 27 -9.00 14.95 -23.46
N ALA A 28 -8.03 14.08 -23.16
CA ALA A 28 -7.77 13.63 -21.79
C ALA A 28 -7.41 14.81 -20.87
N LYS A 29 -6.57 15.74 -21.36
CA LYS A 29 -6.18 16.95 -20.64
C LYS A 29 -7.37 17.89 -20.44
N ARG A 30 -8.22 18.06 -21.46
CA ARG A 30 -9.45 18.86 -21.37
C ARG A 30 -10.39 18.33 -20.29
N LEU A 31 -10.62 17.02 -20.24
CA LEU A 31 -11.43 16.36 -19.19
C LEU A 31 -10.82 16.57 -17.80
N LEU A 32 -9.50 16.43 -17.67
CA LEU A 32 -8.78 16.67 -16.41
C LEU A 32 -8.93 18.12 -15.93
N ASP A 33 -8.76 19.08 -16.83
CA ASP A 33 -8.81 20.52 -16.51
C ASP A 33 -10.23 20.97 -16.13
N ASN A 34 -11.26 20.28 -16.62
CA ASN A 34 -12.66 20.50 -16.24
C ASN A 34 -13.10 19.63 -15.04
N GLN A 35 -12.17 18.92 -14.39
CA GLN A 35 -12.44 18.04 -13.25
C GLN A 35 -13.48 16.93 -13.53
N ASP A 36 -13.64 16.53 -14.79
CA ASP A 36 -14.51 15.42 -15.18
C ASP A 36 -13.76 14.09 -15.05
N PHE A 37 -13.50 13.68 -13.80
CA PHE A 37 -12.69 12.49 -13.51
C PHE A 37 -13.37 11.20 -14.00
N LEU A 38 -14.70 11.08 -13.88
CA LEU A 38 -15.44 9.94 -14.44
C LEU A 38 -15.34 9.90 -15.97
N GLY A 39 -15.55 11.04 -16.64
CA GLY A 39 -15.37 11.15 -18.09
C GLY A 39 -13.95 10.80 -18.52
N LEU A 40 -12.94 11.23 -17.77
CA LEU A 40 -11.54 10.88 -18.02
C LEU A 40 -11.26 9.39 -17.82
N ARG A 41 -11.80 8.75 -16.76
CA ARG A 41 -11.70 7.28 -16.58
C ARG A 41 -12.30 6.52 -17.76
N ILE A 42 -13.50 6.89 -18.18
CA ILE A 42 -14.18 6.30 -19.36
C ILE A 42 -13.33 6.51 -20.61
N TYR A 43 -12.80 7.72 -20.79
CA TYR A 43 -11.92 8.06 -21.90
C TYR A 43 -10.69 7.16 -21.97
N ILE A 44 -10.01 6.98 -20.84
CA ILE A 44 -8.82 6.12 -20.71
C ILE A 44 -9.18 4.67 -21.02
N LYS A 45 -10.27 4.14 -20.45
CA LYS A 45 -10.74 2.76 -20.73
C LYS A 45 -11.04 2.55 -22.22
N ASN A 46 -11.69 3.51 -22.87
CA ASN A 46 -11.97 3.45 -24.31
C ASN A 46 -10.71 3.58 -25.17
N ALA A 47 -9.77 4.43 -24.77
CA ALA A 47 -8.49 4.60 -25.44
C ALA A 47 -7.62 3.33 -25.36
N TYR A 48 -7.81 2.48 -24.34
CA TYR A 48 -7.08 1.22 -24.16
C TYR A 48 -7.20 0.27 -25.36
N SER A 49 -8.27 0.34 -26.14
CA SER A 49 -8.46 -0.53 -27.32
C SER A 49 -8.02 0.13 -28.64
N GLN A 50 -7.69 1.42 -28.65
CA GLN A 50 -7.42 2.19 -29.88
C GLN A 50 -5.95 2.14 -30.28
N LYS A 51 -5.62 1.91 -31.56
CA LYS A 51 -4.22 2.00 -32.04
C LYS A 51 -3.65 3.39 -31.71
N MET A 52 -2.48 3.42 -31.07
CA MET A 52 -1.79 4.65 -30.69
C MET A 52 -0.28 4.49 -30.83
N THR A 53 0.40 5.60 -31.09
CA THR A 53 1.85 5.72 -31.09
C THR A 53 2.41 5.58 -29.67
N GLN A 54 3.72 5.33 -29.57
CA GLN A 54 4.40 5.24 -28.28
C GLN A 54 4.34 6.56 -27.50
N GLY A 55 4.48 7.70 -28.18
CA GLY A 55 4.39 9.03 -27.57
C GLY A 55 3.00 9.31 -26.98
N GLU A 56 1.93 8.94 -27.68
CA GLU A 56 0.55 9.02 -27.18
C GLU A 56 0.34 8.16 -25.95
N TRP A 57 0.83 6.92 -25.98
CA TRP A 57 0.71 6.00 -24.86
C TRP A 57 1.38 6.55 -23.59
N TYR A 58 2.61 7.07 -23.71
CA TYR A 58 3.30 7.71 -22.58
C TYR A 58 2.58 8.97 -22.13
N SER A 59 2.03 9.78 -23.04
CA SER A 59 1.30 10.99 -22.69
C SER A 59 0.02 10.71 -21.88
N LEU A 60 -0.71 9.64 -22.22
CA LEU A 60 -1.87 9.20 -21.45
C LEU A 60 -1.47 8.52 -20.14
N LYS A 61 -0.45 7.65 -20.14
CA LYS A 61 0.11 7.08 -18.90
C LYS A 61 0.48 8.18 -17.92
N ASN A 62 1.07 9.24 -18.46
CA ASN A 62 1.44 10.42 -17.72
C ASN A 62 0.23 11.08 -17.02
N ILE A 63 -0.87 11.32 -17.75
CA ILE A 63 -2.09 11.85 -17.13
C ILE A 63 -2.63 10.90 -16.05
N ILE A 64 -2.67 9.59 -16.34
CA ILE A 64 -3.17 8.55 -15.44
C ILE A 64 -2.39 8.54 -14.12
N SER A 65 -1.06 8.41 -14.19
CA SER A 65 -0.23 8.32 -12.99
C SER A 65 -0.21 9.64 -12.21
N GLY A 66 -0.17 10.78 -12.90
CA GLY A 66 -0.12 12.12 -12.27
C GLY A 66 -1.44 12.56 -11.64
N SER A 67 -2.54 11.89 -11.98
CA SER A 67 -3.88 12.20 -11.47
C SER A 67 -4.53 10.99 -10.80
N ALA A 68 -3.75 9.97 -10.43
CA ALA A 68 -4.24 8.74 -9.83
C ALA A 68 -4.90 8.95 -8.46
N ASP A 69 -4.52 10.02 -7.75
CA ASP A 69 -5.15 10.50 -6.52
C ASP A 69 -6.60 10.99 -6.71
N ARG A 70 -7.05 11.15 -7.95
CA ARG A 70 -8.41 11.59 -8.32
C ARG A 70 -9.09 10.63 -9.28
N LEU A 71 -8.30 9.97 -10.12
CA LEU A 71 -8.78 9.01 -11.09
C LEU A 71 -8.88 7.60 -10.52
N GLY A 72 -8.23 7.27 -9.41
CA GLY A 72 -8.09 5.90 -8.93
C GLY A 72 -6.79 5.26 -9.43
N TYR A 73 -6.10 4.59 -8.52
CA TYR A 73 -4.83 3.90 -8.80
C TYR A 73 -5.02 2.60 -9.56
N ASP A 74 -6.23 2.05 -9.63
CA ASP A 74 -6.60 0.87 -10.43
C ASP A 74 -6.34 1.07 -11.93
N LEU A 75 -6.38 2.31 -12.43
CA LEU A 75 -6.08 2.60 -13.82
C LEU A 75 -4.61 2.46 -14.20
N ILE A 76 -3.68 2.55 -13.24
CA ILE A 76 -2.25 2.38 -13.51
C ILE A 76 -1.92 0.95 -13.97
N PRO A 77 -2.22 -0.11 -13.18
CA PRO A 77 -1.97 -1.48 -13.60
C PRO A 77 -2.82 -1.85 -14.83
N PHE A 78 -4.06 -1.37 -14.91
CA PHE A 78 -4.90 -1.53 -16.10
C PHE A 78 -4.18 -1.01 -17.35
N TRP A 79 -3.70 0.24 -17.34
CA TRP A 79 -3.03 0.85 -18.49
C TRP A 79 -1.68 0.19 -18.83
N ASN A 80 -0.92 -0.20 -17.81
CA ASN A 80 0.37 -0.88 -17.98
C ASN A 80 0.19 -2.30 -18.57
N ALA A 81 -0.93 -2.98 -18.32
CA ALA A 81 -1.20 -4.32 -18.86
C ALA A 81 -1.28 -4.35 -20.39
N ARG A 82 -1.55 -3.21 -21.04
CA ARG A 82 -1.71 -3.11 -22.49
C ARG A 82 -0.47 -3.47 -23.29
N ASN A 83 0.68 -3.09 -22.75
CA ASN A 83 1.92 -3.09 -23.49
C ASN A 83 3.00 -3.65 -22.58
N ASN A 84 3.62 -4.77 -22.95
CA ASN A 84 4.80 -5.27 -22.23
C ASN A 84 5.96 -4.25 -22.23
N ARG A 85 5.92 -3.25 -23.14
CA ARG A 85 6.84 -2.09 -23.16
C ARG A 85 6.47 -0.98 -22.16
N GLY A 86 5.32 -1.11 -21.50
CA GLY A 86 4.80 -0.19 -20.48
C GLY A 86 5.30 -0.47 -19.08
N ARG A 87 6.06 -1.56 -18.89
CA ARG A 87 6.86 -1.77 -17.69
C ARG A 87 7.72 -0.54 -17.46
N ALA A 88 7.65 0.04 -16.27
CA ALA A 88 8.61 1.04 -15.86
C ALA A 88 10.02 0.48 -16.06
N GLU A 89 10.97 1.38 -16.30
CA GLU A 89 12.37 1.00 -16.48
C GLU A 89 12.91 0.21 -15.27
N VAL A 90 12.28 0.38 -14.11
CA VAL A 90 12.58 -0.31 -12.85
C VAL A 90 11.69 -1.50 -12.53
N ASP A 91 10.63 -1.78 -13.28
CA ASP A 91 9.72 -2.89 -12.93
C ASP A 91 10.44 -4.24 -12.99
N GLY A 92 11.40 -4.40 -13.91
CA GLY A 92 12.26 -5.58 -13.98
C GLY A 92 13.19 -5.70 -12.77
N GLU A 93 13.80 -4.58 -12.35
CA GLU A 93 14.66 -4.51 -11.17
C GLU A 93 13.84 -4.80 -9.90
N LEU A 94 12.65 -4.20 -9.74
CA LEU A 94 11.75 -4.44 -8.61
C LEU A 94 11.26 -5.89 -8.55
N PHE A 95 10.91 -6.49 -9.69
CA PHE A 95 10.56 -7.90 -9.72
C PHE A 95 11.72 -8.79 -9.23
N GLN A 96 12.95 -8.48 -9.64
CA GLN A 96 14.12 -9.20 -9.17
C GLN A 96 14.40 -8.94 -7.68
N VAL A 97 14.20 -7.72 -7.19
CA VAL A 97 14.26 -7.40 -5.75
C VAL A 97 13.28 -8.28 -4.98
N ASP A 98 12.03 -8.40 -5.45
CA ASP A 98 11.01 -9.23 -4.81
C ASP A 98 11.37 -10.72 -4.82
N GLN A 99 11.97 -11.24 -5.90
CA GLN A 99 12.47 -12.63 -5.92
C GLN A 99 13.61 -12.83 -4.92
N LEU A 100 14.59 -11.92 -4.88
CA LEU A 100 15.68 -12.00 -3.92
C LEU A 100 15.18 -11.97 -2.46
N MET A 101 14.17 -11.15 -2.16
CA MET A 101 13.55 -11.15 -0.83
C MET A 101 12.83 -12.47 -0.51
N LYS A 102 12.14 -13.07 -1.48
CA LYS A 102 11.50 -14.40 -1.31
C LYS A 102 12.53 -15.50 -1.07
N ASP A 103 13.68 -15.41 -1.72
CA ASP A 103 14.80 -16.35 -1.55
C ASP A 103 15.61 -16.09 -0.26
N GLY A 104 15.24 -15.07 0.53
CA GLY A 104 15.95 -14.68 1.76
C GLY A 104 17.25 -13.90 1.54
N ASN A 105 17.56 -13.52 0.30
CA ASN A 105 18.75 -12.77 -0.10
C ASN A 105 18.57 -11.26 0.10
N TYR A 106 18.25 -10.84 1.33
CA TYR A 106 17.82 -9.48 1.65
C TYR A 106 18.87 -8.38 1.37
N ASP A 107 20.16 -8.62 1.64
CA ASP A 107 21.20 -7.61 1.38
C ASP A 107 21.45 -7.38 -0.12
N GLN A 108 21.32 -8.43 -0.92
CA GLN A 108 21.37 -8.33 -2.38
C GLN A 108 20.14 -7.58 -2.91
N ALA A 109 18.96 -7.91 -2.39
CA ALA A 109 17.71 -7.21 -2.71
C ALA A 109 17.81 -5.71 -2.38
N PHE A 110 18.36 -5.36 -1.21
CA PHE A 110 18.61 -3.98 -0.81
C PHE A 110 19.57 -3.28 -1.77
N THR A 111 20.70 -3.90 -2.11
CA THR A 111 21.68 -3.33 -3.03
C THR A 111 21.07 -3.04 -4.41
N LEU A 112 20.28 -3.98 -4.93
CA LEU A 112 19.58 -3.81 -6.20
C LEU A 112 18.53 -2.69 -6.13
N ALA A 113 17.73 -2.63 -5.07
CA ALA A 113 16.76 -1.56 -4.85
C ALA A 113 17.43 -0.19 -4.69
N GLN A 114 18.58 -0.12 -4.01
CA GLN A 114 19.35 1.10 -3.86
C GLN A 114 19.86 1.60 -5.22
N ASN A 115 20.41 0.71 -6.05
CA ASN A 115 20.86 1.04 -7.40
C ASN A 115 19.70 1.56 -8.27
N ALA A 116 18.53 0.89 -8.21
CA ALA A 116 17.32 1.34 -8.88
C ALA A 116 16.88 2.74 -8.41
N ALA A 117 16.97 3.01 -7.10
CA ALA A 117 16.64 4.32 -6.53
C ALA A 117 17.59 5.43 -7.01
N VAL A 118 18.90 5.17 -7.08
CA VAL A 118 19.90 6.11 -7.62
C VAL A 118 19.59 6.43 -9.08
N LYS A 119 19.33 5.40 -9.88
CA LYS A 119 18.94 5.54 -11.29
C LYS A 119 17.66 6.38 -11.44
N MET A 120 16.62 6.09 -10.66
CA MET A 120 15.37 6.87 -10.71
C MET A 120 15.52 8.31 -10.23
N LYS A 121 16.33 8.58 -9.21
CA LYS A 121 16.64 9.96 -8.81
C LYS A 121 17.33 10.74 -9.92
N ALA A 122 18.23 10.10 -10.66
CA ALA A 122 18.87 10.74 -11.81
C ALA A 122 17.85 11.06 -12.91
N LEU A 123 16.96 10.11 -13.24
CA LEU A 123 15.89 10.31 -14.21
C LEU A 123 14.85 11.34 -13.76
N GLN A 124 14.59 11.48 -12.46
CA GLN A 124 13.61 12.43 -11.94
C GLN A 124 13.89 13.88 -12.38
N LYS A 125 15.15 14.21 -12.67
CA LYS A 125 15.56 15.53 -13.18
C LYS A 125 15.02 15.84 -14.58
N THR A 126 14.79 14.81 -15.39
CA THR A 126 14.37 14.94 -16.80
C THR A 126 12.99 14.33 -17.06
N ARG A 127 12.53 13.46 -16.17
CA ARG A 127 11.33 12.63 -16.31
C ARG A 127 10.52 12.67 -15.03
N TRP A 128 9.37 13.30 -15.10
CA TRP A 128 8.49 13.47 -13.95
C TRP A 128 7.91 12.12 -13.45
N ASP A 129 7.74 11.13 -14.34
CA ASP A 129 7.18 9.81 -14.02
C ASP A 129 8.10 8.96 -13.14
N ALA A 130 9.41 9.23 -13.16
CA ALA A 130 10.37 8.62 -12.24
C ALA A 130 10.06 8.97 -10.77
N GLY A 131 9.52 10.17 -10.52
CA GLY A 131 9.11 10.59 -9.17
C GLY A 131 7.94 9.77 -8.61
N ILE A 132 7.07 9.23 -9.47
CA ILE A 132 5.96 8.36 -9.06
C ILE A 132 6.45 6.96 -8.68
N GLN A 133 7.50 6.47 -9.36
CA GLN A 133 8.03 5.12 -9.14
C GLN A 133 8.92 5.04 -7.90
N LEU A 134 9.58 6.13 -7.55
CA LEU A 134 10.55 6.19 -6.46
C LEU A 134 10.00 5.71 -5.09
N PRO A 135 8.76 6.05 -4.68
CA PRO A 135 8.13 5.47 -3.49
C PRO A 135 8.03 3.94 -3.49
N TYR A 136 7.79 3.30 -4.63
CA TYR A 136 7.72 1.84 -4.73
C TYR A 136 9.09 1.21 -4.46
N ILE A 137 10.15 1.82 -5.01
CA ILE A 137 11.53 1.38 -4.77
C ILE A 137 11.92 1.55 -3.31
N TYR A 138 11.58 2.70 -2.71
CA TYR A 138 11.80 2.91 -1.28
C TYR A 138 11.06 1.90 -0.41
N HIS A 139 9.82 1.56 -0.78
CA HIS A 139 9.06 0.54 -0.06
C HIS A 139 9.76 -0.82 -0.09
N SER A 140 10.18 -1.31 -1.27
CA SER A 140 10.93 -2.57 -1.40
C SER A 140 12.29 -2.51 -0.70
N MET A 141 12.98 -1.36 -0.75
CA MET A 141 14.24 -1.15 -0.04
C MET A 141 14.06 -1.21 1.49
N GLY A 142 12.97 -0.64 2.02
CA GLY A 142 12.61 -0.73 3.44
C GLY A 142 12.34 -2.19 3.86
N ARG A 143 11.61 -2.95 3.06
CA ARG A 143 11.35 -4.38 3.29
C ARG A 143 12.61 -5.22 3.27
N ALA A 144 13.51 -4.98 2.32
CA ALA A 144 14.80 -5.65 2.26
C ALA A 144 15.63 -5.38 3.53
N LEU A 145 15.71 -4.12 3.97
CA LEU A 145 16.39 -3.77 5.23
C LEU A 145 15.74 -4.44 6.45
N TYR A 146 14.42 -4.48 6.50
CA TYR A 146 13.69 -5.16 7.58
C TYR A 146 14.03 -6.66 7.60
N GLY A 147 14.02 -7.33 6.44
CA GLY A 147 14.39 -8.74 6.30
C GLY A 147 15.84 -9.04 6.71
N SER A 148 16.78 -8.13 6.40
CA SER A 148 18.17 -8.18 6.89
C SER A 148 18.31 -7.82 8.38
N ARG A 149 17.22 -7.65 9.14
CA ARG A 149 17.20 -7.24 10.55
C ARG A 149 17.82 -5.85 10.82
N ARG A 150 17.95 -5.01 9.79
CA ARG A 150 18.48 -3.64 9.86
C ARG A 150 17.35 -2.65 10.14
N TYR A 151 16.65 -2.84 11.25
CA TYR A 151 15.37 -2.18 11.54
C TYR A 151 15.45 -0.64 11.59
N GLU A 152 16.50 -0.08 12.19
CA GLU A 152 16.70 1.38 12.25
C GLU A 152 16.92 2.00 10.86
N GLU A 153 17.55 1.28 9.95
CA GLU A 153 17.73 1.74 8.57
C GLU A 153 16.43 1.60 7.79
N ALA A 154 15.68 0.51 7.97
CA ALA A 154 14.36 0.34 7.39
C ALA A 154 13.44 1.51 7.79
N LEU A 155 13.46 1.92 9.06
CA LEU A 155 12.70 3.07 9.54
C LEU A 155 13.05 4.38 8.82
N LYS A 156 14.34 4.65 8.61
CA LYS A 156 14.78 5.83 7.87
C LYS A 156 14.25 5.81 6.44
N VAL A 157 14.27 4.65 5.78
CA VAL A 157 13.75 4.51 4.41
C VAL A 157 12.24 4.69 4.37
N TYR A 158 11.48 4.11 5.30
CA TYR A 158 10.03 4.29 5.35
C TYR A 158 9.62 5.76 5.56
N GLN A 159 10.45 6.57 6.24
CA GLN A 159 10.22 8.01 6.38
C GLN A 159 10.37 8.79 5.07
N TRP A 160 11.06 8.25 4.06
CA TRP A 160 11.22 8.91 2.75
C TRP A 160 9.99 8.77 1.86
N ILE A 161 9.04 7.89 2.23
CA ILE A 161 7.86 7.59 1.42
C ILE A 161 6.77 8.63 1.69
N ASN A 162 6.28 9.25 0.62
CA ASN A 162 5.26 10.29 0.70
C ASN A 162 3.87 9.72 1.06
N PRO A 163 3.05 10.40 1.88
CA PRO A 163 1.67 10.01 2.19
C PRO A 163 0.74 9.76 0.99
N LYS A 164 1.02 10.37 -0.17
CA LYS A 164 0.27 10.15 -1.42
C LYS A 164 0.51 8.78 -2.04
N TYR A 165 1.51 8.03 -1.58
CA TYR A 165 1.82 6.70 -2.08
C TYR A 165 0.62 5.75 -1.87
N PRO A 166 0.20 4.94 -2.86
CA PRO A 166 -1.03 4.14 -2.75
C PRO A 166 -1.05 3.16 -1.59
N PHE A 167 0.13 2.64 -1.25
CA PHE A 167 0.33 1.69 -0.16
C PHE A 167 0.88 2.38 1.09
N PHE A 168 0.62 3.66 1.30
CA PHE A 168 1.16 4.37 2.45
C PHE A 168 0.68 3.82 3.79
N VAL A 169 -0.54 3.31 3.89
CA VAL A 169 -1.02 2.63 5.12
C VAL A 169 -0.22 1.36 5.40
N GLN A 170 0.10 0.59 4.35
CA GLN A 170 1.01 -0.56 4.48
C GLN A 170 2.39 -0.12 4.96
N VAL A 171 2.91 1.00 4.44
CA VAL A 171 4.17 1.58 4.92
C VAL A 171 4.09 1.99 6.40
N LEU A 172 2.96 2.54 6.86
CA LEU A 172 2.76 2.84 8.28
C LEU A 172 2.75 1.56 9.13
N PHE A 173 2.16 0.48 8.63
CA PHE A 173 2.16 -0.82 9.30
C PHE A 173 3.57 -1.42 9.40
N GLU A 174 4.31 -1.42 8.30
CA GLU A 174 5.69 -1.90 8.28
C GLU A 174 6.63 -1.03 9.12
N LYS A 175 6.42 0.30 9.09
CA LYS A 175 7.13 1.25 9.97
C LYS A 175 6.86 0.96 11.44
N MET A 176 5.62 0.62 11.79
CA MET A 176 5.27 0.26 13.16
C MET A 176 6.03 -1.01 13.62
N TRP A 177 6.09 -2.05 12.80
CA TRP A 177 6.89 -3.25 13.09
C TRP A 177 8.39 -2.97 13.18
N ALA A 178 8.96 -2.26 12.21
CA ALA A 178 10.36 -1.87 12.22
C ALA A 178 10.71 -1.04 13.48
N ALA A 179 9.82 -0.13 13.88
CA ALA A 179 9.98 0.68 15.09
C ALA A 179 9.93 -0.17 16.36
N PHE A 180 8.97 -1.08 16.45
CA PHE A 180 8.87 -2.03 17.56
C PHE A 180 10.14 -2.88 17.70
N LYS A 181 10.62 -3.48 16.59
CA LYS A 181 11.83 -4.31 16.57
C LYS A 181 13.11 -3.51 16.85
N ALA A 182 13.16 -2.25 16.46
CA ALA A 182 14.25 -1.33 16.81
C ALA A 182 14.19 -0.81 18.27
N GLY A 183 13.15 -1.16 19.04
CA GLY A 183 12.95 -0.62 20.39
C GLY A 183 12.46 0.84 20.41
N ARG A 184 12.06 1.39 19.27
CA ARG A 184 11.56 2.76 19.06
C ARG A 184 10.06 2.84 19.32
N VAL A 185 9.68 2.65 20.58
CA VAL A 185 8.27 2.64 21.03
C VAL A 185 7.52 3.91 20.63
N ASP A 186 8.17 5.06 20.76
CA ASP A 186 7.67 6.38 20.36
C ASP A 186 7.22 6.39 18.89
N MET A 187 8.08 5.89 17.99
CA MET A 187 7.81 5.84 16.56
C MET A 187 6.73 4.82 16.21
N ALA A 188 6.70 3.69 16.92
CA ALA A 188 5.70 2.65 16.70
C ALA A 188 4.29 3.16 17.08
N LEU A 189 4.14 3.78 18.25
CA LEU A 189 2.90 4.42 18.69
C LEU A 189 2.49 5.57 17.76
N GLY A 190 3.44 6.37 17.27
CA GLY A 190 3.19 7.42 16.29
C GLY A 190 2.66 6.88 14.95
N ALA A 191 3.17 5.73 14.49
CA ALA A 191 2.67 5.05 13.30
C ALA A 191 1.25 4.50 13.50
N ILE A 192 0.96 3.92 14.67
CA ILE A 192 -0.40 3.49 15.06
C ILE A 192 -1.38 4.66 15.05
N ALA A 193 -1.01 5.77 15.70
CA ALA A 193 -1.81 6.98 15.74
C ALA A 193 -2.07 7.53 14.32
N SER A 194 -1.06 7.47 13.45
CA SER A 194 -1.20 7.89 12.05
C SER A 194 -2.21 7.02 11.30
N GLN A 195 -2.18 5.69 11.46
CA GLN A 195 -3.16 4.78 10.85
C GLN A 195 -4.59 5.02 11.35
N ARG A 196 -4.75 5.46 12.60
CA ARG A 196 -6.05 5.78 13.22
C ARG A 196 -6.57 7.18 12.88
N SER A 197 -5.82 7.97 12.13
CA SER A 197 -6.27 9.32 11.78
C SER A 197 -7.58 9.26 10.98
N ALA A 198 -8.40 10.30 11.13
CA ALA A 198 -9.69 10.40 10.43
C ALA A 198 -9.58 10.31 8.89
N TYR A 199 -8.38 10.51 8.36
CA TYR A 199 -8.08 10.34 6.93
C TYR A 199 -8.14 8.87 6.47
N PHE A 200 -7.80 7.92 7.35
CA PHE A 200 -7.68 6.50 6.98
C PHE A 200 -8.89 5.69 7.44
N SER A 201 -8.88 5.22 8.69
CA SER A 201 -9.96 4.40 9.24
C SER A 201 -9.94 4.53 10.76
N LYS A 202 -11.13 4.47 11.37
CA LYS A 202 -11.26 4.33 12.82
C LYS A 202 -10.61 3.03 13.30
N TYR A 203 -10.79 1.94 12.54
CA TYR A 203 -10.27 0.62 12.88
C TYR A 203 -8.95 0.35 12.17
N LEU A 204 -8.04 -0.30 12.88
CA LEU A 204 -6.77 -0.78 12.35
C LEU A 204 -6.93 -2.10 11.58
N ALA A 205 -5.92 -2.45 10.78
CA ALA A 205 -5.75 -3.83 10.32
C ALA A 205 -5.58 -4.76 11.55
N PRO A 206 -6.10 -6.01 11.52
CA PRO A 206 -6.00 -6.95 12.63
C PRO A 206 -4.58 -7.09 13.18
N GLU A 207 -3.59 -7.22 12.29
CA GLU A 207 -2.17 -7.37 12.63
C GLU A 207 -1.60 -6.11 13.30
N SER A 208 -2.12 -4.93 12.99
CA SER A 208 -1.73 -3.69 13.67
C SER A 208 -2.12 -3.70 15.16
N TYR A 209 -3.27 -4.30 15.51
CA TYR A 209 -3.66 -4.44 16.91
C TYR A 209 -2.73 -5.39 17.68
N LEU A 210 -2.17 -6.40 17.01
CA LEU A 210 -1.20 -7.31 17.62
C LEU A 210 0.04 -6.52 18.10
N VAL A 211 0.62 -5.71 17.23
CA VAL A 211 1.79 -4.88 17.58
C VAL A 211 1.47 -3.84 18.64
N GLN A 212 0.32 -3.16 18.50
CA GLN A 212 -0.13 -2.21 19.49
C GLN A 212 -0.23 -2.84 20.88
N THR A 213 -0.72 -4.07 20.93
CA THR A 213 -0.88 -4.73 22.21
C THR A 213 0.46 -5.22 22.77
N TYR A 214 1.37 -5.72 21.94
CA TYR A 214 2.73 -6.03 22.39
C TYR A 214 3.45 -4.80 22.94
N LEU A 215 3.26 -3.62 22.31
CA LEU A 215 3.77 -2.36 22.82
C LEU A 215 3.19 -2.03 24.20
N TYR A 216 1.87 -2.09 24.37
CA TYR A 216 1.24 -1.80 25.65
C TYR A 216 1.63 -2.77 26.75
N ARG A 217 1.75 -4.06 26.43
CA ARG A 217 2.26 -5.04 27.38
C ARG A 217 3.70 -4.76 27.78
N LYS A 218 4.59 -4.47 26.82
CA LYS A 218 5.98 -4.11 27.09
C LYS A 218 6.11 -2.87 27.97
N LEU A 219 5.12 -1.96 27.90
CA LEU A 219 5.03 -0.76 28.72
C LEU A 219 4.23 -0.95 30.02
N CYS A 220 3.72 -2.15 30.31
CA CYS A 220 2.86 -2.45 31.45
C CYS A 220 1.60 -1.57 31.51
N ARG A 221 0.97 -1.34 30.35
CA ARG A 221 -0.22 -0.51 30.17
C ARG A 221 -1.48 -1.37 29.98
N ASP A 222 -1.83 -2.12 31.03
CA ASP A 222 -2.91 -3.12 30.98
C ASP A 222 -4.28 -2.52 30.64
N ASP A 223 -4.57 -1.31 31.12
CA ASP A 223 -5.85 -0.66 30.84
C ASP A 223 -5.98 -0.22 29.38
N ASP A 224 -4.89 0.26 28.76
CA ASP A 224 -4.86 0.55 27.33
C ASP A 224 -4.94 -0.74 26.50
N GLN A 225 -4.34 -1.84 26.96
CA GLN A 225 -4.51 -3.15 26.34
C GLN A 225 -5.96 -3.63 26.39
N LYS A 226 -6.66 -3.48 27.54
CA LYS A 226 -8.10 -3.82 27.64
C LYS A 226 -8.94 -2.98 26.68
N GLN A 227 -8.62 -1.71 26.51
CA GLN A 227 -9.30 -0.84 25.53
C GLN A 227 -9.10 -1.36 24.10
N VAL A 228 -7.89 -1.75 23.73
CA VAL A 228 -7.60 -2.34 22.41
C VAL A 228 -8.40 -3.63 22.18
N VAL A 229 -8.49 -4.50 23.18
CA VAL A 229 -9.29 -5.73 23.09
C VAL A 229 -10.78 -5.42 22.90
N ASN A 230 -11.31 -4.43 23.61
CA ASN A 230 -12.70 -4.01 23.45
C ASN A 230 -12.96 -3.44 22.04
N GLU A 231 -12.04 -2.61 21.53
CA GLU A 231 -12.11 -2.06 20.17
C GLU A 231 -12.12 -3.19 19.10
N MET A 232 -11.28 -4.21 19.26
CA MET A 232 -11.29 -5.38 18.36
C MET A 232 -12.61 -6.15 18.42
N LYS A 233 -13.19 -6.35 19.61
CA LYS A 233 -14.50 -7.01 19.76
C LYS A 233 -15.64 -6.20 19.12
N GLU A 234 -15.61 -4.87 19.28
CA GLU A 234 -16.55 -3.99 18.59
C GLU A 234 -16.41 -4.12 17.07
N TYR A 235 -15.17 -4.18 16.58
CA TYR A 235 -14.91 -4.35 15.15
C TYR A 235 -15.39 -5.71 14.64
N GLU A 236 -15.12 -6.80 15.37
CA GLU A 236 -15.61 -8.15 15.07
C GLU A 236 -17.15 -8.18 15.01
N ALA A 237 -17.82 -7.57 15.98
CA ALA A 237 -19.29 -7.48 16.04
C ALA A 237 -19.87 -6.68 14.87
N LEU A 238 -19.17 -5.64 14.41
CA LEU A 238 -19.53 -4.88 13.22
C LEU A 238 -19.41 -5.76 11.96
N LEU A 239 -18.28 -6.45 11.78
CA LEU A 239 -18.02 -7.29 10.60
C LEU A 239 -18.94 -8.51 10.53
N SER A 240 -19.42 -9.01 11.67
CA SER A 240 -20.34 -10.15 11.75
C SER A 240 -21.73 -9.85 11.20
N LYS A 241 -22.09 -8.57 11.01
CA LYS A 241 -23.37 -8.18 10.41
C LYS A 241 -23.25 -8.18 8.87
N PRO A 242 -24.03 -8.99 8.14
CA PRO A 242 -23.94 -9.07 6.67
C PRO A 242 -24.13 -7.74 5.95
N ASP A 243 -24.99 -6.88 6.50
CA ASP A 243 -25.34 -5.59 5.91
C ASP A 243 -24.53 -4.42 6.48
N ALA A 244 -23.54 -4.68 7.33
CA ALA A 244 -22.69 -3.61 7.84
C ALA A 244 -21.91 -2.97 6.69
N VAL A 245 -22.14 -1.67 6.50
CA VAL A 245 -21.28 -0.83 5.67
C VAL A 245 -19.92 -0.81 6.34
N LEU A 246 -18.95 -1.47 5.70
CA LEU A 246 -17.59 -1.42 6.19
C LEU A 246 -17.08 0.00 6.01
N PRO A 247 -16.47 0.61 7.03
CA PRO A 247 -15.72 1.82 6.78
C PRO A 247 -14.69 1.49 5.69
N PRO A 248 -14.52 2.35 4.67
CA PRO A 248 -13.52 2.11 3.66
C PRO A 248 -12.19 1.90 4.37
N ILE A 249 -11.64 0.70 4.27
CA ILE A 249 -10.34 0.40 4.83
C ILE A 249 -9.34 1.20 4.01
N SER A 250 -8.96 2.35 4.56
CA SER A 250 -7.72 3.15 4.55
C SER A 250 -6.73 3.10 3.38
N ASP A 251 -6.78 2.19 2.41
CA ASP A 251 -5.97 2.32 1.21
C ASP A 251 -6.46 3.50 0.37
N VAL A 252 -5.50 4.33 -0.07
CA VAL A 252 -5.78 5.61 -0.75
C VAL A 252 -6.65 5.38 -1.99
N ASN A 253 -6.48 4.24 -2.67
CA ASN A 253 -7.26 3.88 -3.84
C ASN A 253 -8.75 3.67 -3.52
N THR A 254 -9.06 2.90 -2.47
CA THR A 254 -10.45 2.66 -2.04
C THR A 254 -11.16 3.98 -1.69
N LEU A 255 -10.45 4.92 -1.05
CA LEU A 255 -10.97 6.26 -0.77
C LEU A 255 -11.31 7.02 -2.05
N VAL A 256 -10.38 7.07 -3.02
CA VAL A 256 -10.59 7.77 -4.30
C VAL A 256 -11.73 7.14 -5.10
N LEU A 257 -11.80 5.81 -5.17
CA LEU A 257 -12.89 5.11 -5.83
C LEU A 257 -14.24 5.36 -5.15
N THR A 258 -14.27 5.44 -3.81
CA THR A 258 -15.49 5.78 -3.07
C THR A 258 -15.94 7.22 -3.36
N GLN A 259 -15.01 8.16 -3.48
CA GLN A 259 -15.32 9.54 -3.89
C GLN A 259 -15.90 9.59 -5.30
N LEU A 260 -15.30 8.87 -6.26
CA LEU A 260 -15.79 8.78 -7.64
C LEU A 260 -17.18 8.14 -7.72
N ALA A 261 -17.42 7.07 -6.97
CA ALA A 261 -18.70 6.36 -6.90
C ALA A 261 -19.85 7.25 -6.37
N ASN A 262 -19.52 8.24 -5.54
CA ASN A 262 -20.48 9.15 -4.91
C ASN A 262 -20.43 10.57 -5.48
N GLN A 263 -19.61 10.81 -6.52
CA GLN A 263 -19.49 12.10 -7.16
C GLN A 263 -20.84 12.49 -7.79
N PRO A 264 -21.33 13.72 -7.62
CA PRO A 264 -22.55 14.16 -8.30
C PRO A 264 -22.34 14.11 -9.82
N LEU A 265 -23.27 13.47 -10.52
CA LEU A 265 -23.30 13.46 -11.97
C LEU A 265 -23.73 14.83 -12.46
N ARG A 266 -22.87 15.47 -13.25
CA ARG A 266 -23.18 16.74 -13.91
C ARG A 266 -23.11 16.51 -15.41
N ASP A 267 -24.05 17.08 -16.14
CA ASP A 267 -23.83 17.27 -17.57
C ASP A 267 -22.75 18.34 -17.68
N SER A 268 -21.60 17.97 -18.22
CA SER A 268 -20.49 18.91 -18.34
C SER A 268 -20.84 19.85 -19.49
N ASP A 269 -21.39 21.01 -19.15
CA ASP A 269 -21.80 22.04 -20.13
C ASP A 269 -20.67 22.40 -21.10
N ASN A 270 -19.42 22.27 -20.64
CA ASN A 270 -18.21 22.62 -21.39
C ASN A 270 -17.60 21.45 -22.19
N ILE A 271 -17.95 20.20 -21.89
CA ILE A 271 -17.43 19.00 -22.56
C ILE A 271 -18.51 17.92 -22.67
N LYS A 272 -19.21 17.87 -23.80
CA LYS A 272 -20.18 16.82 -24.13
C LYS A 272 -19.52 15.59 -24.78
N LEU A 273 -18.47 15.04 -24.17
CA LEU A 273 -17.81 13.83 -24.70
C LEU A 273 -18.59 12.55 -24.34
N TYR A 274 -19.15 12.50 -23.13
CA TYR A 274 -19.92 11.37 -22.62
C TYR A 274 -21.25 11.87 -22.07
N SER A 275 -22.30 11.05 -22.15
CA SER A 275 -23.59 11.37 -21.54
C SER A 275 -23.59 11.05 -20.03
N VAL A 276 -24.61 11.53 -19.31
CA VAL A 276 -24.82 11.22 -17.90
C VAL A 276 -24.95 9.71 -17.69
N ASN A 277 -25.71 9.01 -18.54
CA ASN A 277 -25.91 7.55 -18.44
C ASN A 277 -24.60 6.76 -18.53
N VAL A 278 -23.65 7.19 -19.36
CA VAL A 278 -22.33 6.52 -19.47
C VAL A 278 -21.51 6.74 -18.20
N ARG A 279 -21.60 7.91 -17.57
CA ARG A 279 -20.94 8.18 -16.27
C ARG A 279 -21.59 7.41 -15.14
N GLU A 280 -22.91 7.30 -15.13
CA GLU A 280 -23.65 6.49 -14.17
C GLU A 280 -23.27 5.00 -14.26
N HIS A 281 -23.08 4.49 -15.48
CA HIS A 281 -22.57 3.13 -15.69
C HIS A 281 -21.17 2.95 -15.08
N GLU A 282 -20.22 3.87 -15.33
CA GLU A 282 -18.89 3.80 -14.70
C GLU A 282 -18.96 3.87 -13.17
N GLN A 283 -19.84 4.71 -12.59
CA GLN A 283 -20.05 4.72 -11.14
C GLN A 283 -20.57 3.39 -10.61
N THR A 284 -21.49 2.76 -11.34
CA THR A 284 -22.04 1.45 -10.99
C THR A 284 -20.95 0.38 -11.01
N GLU A 285 -20.09 0.38 -12.02
CA GLU A 285 -18.93 -0.53 -12.09
C GLU A 285 -17.98 -0.32 -10.90
N ILE A 286 -17.68 0.93 -10.54
CA ILE A 286 -16.85 1.24 -9.36
C ILE A 286 -17.52 0.74 -8.07
N LYS A 287 -18.83 0.99 -7.88
CA LYS A 287 -19.59 0.50 -6.71
C LYS A 287 -19.57 -1.02 -6.62
N ASN A 288 -19.74 -1.72 -7.73
CA ASN A 288 -19.68 -3.17 -7.80
C ASN A 288 -18.29 -3.70 -7.43
N ALA A 289 -17.22 -3.06 -7.93
CA ALA A 289 -15.85 -3.43 -7.60
C ALA A 289 -15.56 -3.24 -6.10
N LEU A 290 -15.98 -2.10 -5.53
CA LEU A 290 -15.85 -1.79 -4.10
C LEU A 290 -16.62 -2.78 -3.23
N LYS A 291 -17.86 -3.12 -3.61
CA LYS A 291 -18.68 -4.11 -2.91
C LYS A 291 -17.99 -5.48 -2.89
N LYS A 292 -17.53 -5.96 -4.04
CA LYS A 292 -16.81 -7.24 -4.15
C LYS A 292 -15.53 -7.24 -3.31
N GLN A 293 -14.75 -6.16 -3.35
CA GLN A 293 -13.54 -6.01 -2.54
C GLN A 293 -13.85 -6.02 -1.03
N SER A 294 -14.90 -5.31 -0.63
CA SER A 294 -15.38 -5.27 0.77
C SER A 294 -15.81 -6.66 1.26
N GLU A 295 -16.57 -7.41 0.45
CA GLU A 295 -17.02 -8.77 0.79
C GLU A 295 -15.83 -9.73 0.96
N MET A 296 -14.88 -9.72 0.01
CA MET A 296 -13.67 -10.56 0.11
C MET A 296 -12.85 -10.22 1.36
N ARG A 297 -12.68 -8.92 1.66
CA ARG A 297 -11.91 -8.48 2.84
C ARG A 297 -12.63 -8.83 4.12
N ARG A 298 -13.95 -8.69 4.20
CA ARG A 298 -14.75 -8.93 5.43
C ARG A 298 -14.42 -10.28 6.06
N THR A 299 -14.50 -11.35 5.27
CA THR A 299 -14.27 -12.72 5.75
C THR A 299 -12.84 -12.89 6.26
N LYS A 300 -11.86 -12.40 5.50
CA LYS A 300 -10.44 -12.44 5.90
C LYS A 300 -10.23 -11.68 7.22
N THR A 301 -10.62 -10.41 7.26
CA THR A 301 -10.48 -9.54 8.44
C THR A 301 -11.20 -10.10 9.66
N LEU A 302 -12.39 -10.69 9.51
CA LEU A 302 -13.10 -11.32 10.61
C LEU A 302 -12.32 -12.51 11.19
N ASN A 303 -11.74 -13.35 10.33
CA ASN A 303 -10.91 -14.47 10.77
C ASN A 303 -9.62 -13.98 11.45
N ASP A 304 -8.96 -12.99 10.86
CA ASP A 304 -7.73 -12.41 11.40
C ASP A 304 -7.99 -11.74 12.76
N LEU A 305 -9.11 -11.02 12.93
CA LEU A 305 -9.51 -10.44 14.23
C LEU A 305 -9.71 -11.51 15.30
N LYS A 306 -10.43 -12.60 14.97
CA LYS A 306 -10.64 -13.71 15.91
C LYS A 306 -9.31 -14.30 16.36
N THR A 307 -8.38 -14.49 15.43
CA THR A 307 -7.03 -14.96 15.70
C THR A 307 -6.27 -14.01 16.64
N VAL A 308 -6.27 -12.70 16.34
CA VAL A 308 -5.58 -11.70 17.17
C VAL A 308 -6.21 -11.58 18.55
N ILE A 309 -7.55 -11.61 18.67
CA ILE A 309 -8.26 -11.62 19.96
C ILE A 309 -7.89 -12.87 20.77
N ALA A 310 -7.82 -14.04 20.13
CA ALA A 310 -7.41 -15.27 20.80
C ALA A 310 -5.97 -15.19 21.32
N TYR A 311 -5.01 -14.71 20.50
CA TYR A 311 -3.64 -14.47 20.96
C TYR A 311 -3.59 -13.48 22.12
N GLN A 312 -4.42 -12.45 22.10
CA GLN A 312 -4.50 -11.50 23.20
C GLN A 312 -4.97 -12.14 24.50
N GLN A 313 -6.02 -12.96 24.43
CA GLN A 313 -6.54 -13.68 25.60
C GLN A 313 -5.49 -14.65 26.17
N LEU A 314 -4.81 -15.42 25.32
CA LEU A 314 -3.73 -16.31 25.73
C LEU A 314 -2.59 -15.54 26.41
N SER A 315 -2.20 -14.42 25.82
CA SER A 315 -1.11 -13.62 26.36
C SER A 315 -1.50 -13.00 27.71
N GLY A 316 -2.69 -12.42 27.85
CA GLY A 316 -3.15 -11.75 29.08
C GLY A 316 -3.49 -12.71 30.22
N GLN A 317 -3.61 -14.02 29.94
CA GLN A 317 -3.86 -15.05 30.96
C GLN A 317 -2.62 -15.54 31.69
N ALA A 318 -1.41 -15.15 31.26
CA ALA A 318 -0.18 -15.51 31.98
C ALA A 318 -0.19 -15.07 33.47
N ASP A 319 -0.94 -14.01 33.80
CA ASP A 319 -1.06 -13.46 35.16
C ASP A 319 -2.43 -13.67 35.82
N SER A 320 -3.44 -14.19 35.10
CA SER A 320 -4.79 -14.37 35.66
C SER A 320 -5.06 -15.85 35.98
N LYS A 321 -5.71 -16.11 37.12
CA LYS A 321 -6.11 -17.46 37.58
C LYS A 321 -7.08 -18.19 36.63
N THR A 322 -7.39 -17.62 35.46
CA THR A 322 -8.19 -18.26 34.43
C THR A 322 -7.31 -19.26 33.69
N VAL A 323 -7.14 -20.44 34.30
CA VAL A 323 -6.50 -21.59 33.68
C VAL A 323 -7.28 -21.89 32.41
N LEU A 324 -6.65 -21.72 31.24
CA LEU A 324 -7.17 -22.30 29.99
C LEU A 324 -7.60 -23.72 30.30
N LYS A 325 -8.82 -24.11 29.90
CA LYS A 325 -9.27 -25.49 30.13
C LYS A 325 -8.15 -26.41 29.65
N PRO A 326 -7.59 -27.27 30.53
CA PRO A 326 -6.53 -28.16 30.12
C PRO A 326 -7.04 -28.94 28.92
N VAL A 327 -6.20 -29.03 27.88
CA VAL A 327 -6.56 -29.78 26.68
C VAL A 327 -6.67 -31.25 27.12
N GLU A 328 -7.90 -31.73 27.33
CA GLU A 328 -8.19 -33.05 27.92
C GLU A 328 -7.58 -34.19 27.08
N SER A 329 -7.47 -33.96 25.78
CA SER A 329 -6.63 -34.77 24.89
C SER A 329 -6.10 -33.89 23.76
N MET A 330 -4.77 -33.80 23.64
CA MET A 330 -4.20 -33.30 22.39
C MET A 330 -4.37 -34.38 21.34
N LYS A 331 -4.88 -34.00 20.16
CA LYS A 331 -4.81 -34.86 18.97
C LYS A 331 -3.36 -35.30 18.79
N SER A 332 -3.15 -36.54 18.36
CA SER A 332 -1.79 -37.03 18.13
C SER A 332 -1.08 -36.13 17.11
N ARG A 333 0.25 -36.07 17.16
CA ARG A 333 1.05 -35.33 16.17
C ARG A 333 0.64 -35.68 14.74
N ASP A 334 0.39 -36.95 14.47
CA ASP A 334 -0.04 -37.44 13.16
C ASP A 334 -1.42 -36.91 12.77
N ASP A 335 -2.34 -36.77 13.73
CA ASP A 335 -3.67 -36.20 13.48
C ASP A 335 -3.61 -34.69 13.23
N LEU A 336 -2.69 -33.98 13.87
CA LEU A 336 -2.44 -32.56 13.61
C LEU A 336 -1.80 -32.35 12.23
N LEU A 337 -0.82 -33.17 11.86
CA LEU A 337 -0.18 -33.12 10.55
C LEU A 337 -1.14 -33.47 9.40
N LYS A 338 -2.07 -34.41 9.61
CA LYS A 338 -3.14 -34.73 8.64
C LYS A 338 -4.12 -33.57 8.38
N GLN A 339 -4.22 -32.62 9.31
CA GLN A 339 -5.07 -31.42 9.15
C GLN A 339 -4.35 -30.27 8.45
N ASN A 340 -3.13 -30.50 7.93
CA ASN A 340 -2.23 -29.44 7.45
C ASN A 340 -1.99 -28.34 8.51
N LEU A 341 -2.06 -28.70 9.80
CA LEU A 341 -1.72 -27.78 10.88
C LEU A 341 -0.23 -27.90 11.17
N GLU A 342 0.47 -26.77 11.11
CA GLU A 342 1.90 -26.69 11.40
C GLU A 342 2.16 -26.99 12.88
N VAL A 343 3.09 -27.92 13.17
CA VAL A 343 3.42 -28.36 14.53
C VAL A 343 4.73 -27.72 14.96
N TRP A 344 4.70 -26.99 16.08
CA TRP A 344 5.83 -26.21 16.57
C TRP A 344 6.50 -26.87 17.78
N PRO A 345 7.82 -27.12 17.77
CA PRO A 345 8.55 -27.60 18.93
C PRO A 345 8.75 -26.46 19.95
N ALA A 346 8.47 -26.75 21.23
CA ALA A 346 8.37 -25.76 22.32
C ALA A 346 9.72 -25.23 22.85
N ASP A 347 10.83 -25.75 22.34
CA ASP A 347 12.21 -25.45 22.75
C ASP A 347 12.90 -24.39 21.87
N SER A 348 12.22 -23.91 20.83
CA SER A 348 12.73 -22.90 19.91
C SER A 348 12.07 -21.55 20.20
N ALA A 349 12.86 -20.48 20.34
CA ALA A 349 12.33 -19.12 20.45
C ALA A 349 11.26 -18.87 19.37
N GLU A 350 10.14 -18.24 19.76
CA GLU A 350 9.00 -17.95 18.88
C GLU A 350 9.47 -17.24 17.60
N GLU A 351 9.59 -17.95 16.48
CA GLU A 351 9.83 -17.39 15.14
C GLU A 351 8.52 -17.51 14.32
N TRP A 352 7.78 -16.41 14.18
CA TRP A 352 6.59 -16.39 13.32
C TRP A 352 6.98 -15.90 11.92
N MET A 353 6.53 -16.57 10.87
CA MET A 353 6.76 -16.10 9.49
C MET A 353 5.44 -15.55 8.95
N ASP A 354 5.36 -14.25 8.69
CA ASP A 354 4.24 -13.65 7.95
C ASP A 354 4.75 -13.04 6.62
N GLU A 355 3.86 -12.32 5.91
CA GLU A 355 4.21 -11.64 4.65
C GLU A 355 5.37 -10.62 4.79
N LEU A 356 5.78 -10.26 6.02
CA LEU A 356 6.90 -9.37 6.34
C LEU A 356 8.16 -10.11 6.84
N GLY A 357 8.14 -11.43 6.97
CA GLY A 357 9.31 -12.25 7.32
C GLY A 357 9.26 -12.87 8.72
N LYS A 358 10.42 -13.30 9.23
CA LYS A 358 10.57 -14.00 10.52
C LYS A 358 10.52 -13.02 11.71
N HIS A 359 9.63 -13.26 12.65
CA HIS A 359 9.43 -12.45 13.85
C HIS A 359 9.80 -13.24 15.10
N VAL A 360 10.83 -12.79 15.79
CA VAL A 360 11.21 -13.33 17.11
C VAL A 360 10.40 -12.65 18.22
N LEU A 361 9.72 -13.40 19.10
CA LEU A 361 9.21 -12.88 20.38
C LEU A 361 10.37 -12.61 21.32
N ILE A 362 10.57 -11.35 21.70
CA ILE A 362 11.68 -10.93 22.55
C ILE A 362 11.18 -10.67 23.97
N GLY A 363 11.39 -11.65 24.84
CA GLY A 363 11.68 -11.44 26.27
C GLY A 363 10.54 -11.60 27.27
N GLU A 364 10.92 -11.92 28.51
CA GLU A 364 10.08 -11.89 29.70
C GLU A 364 9.50 -10.49 29.90
N SER A 365 8.21 -10.42 30.25
CA SER A 365 7.56 -9.18 30.64
C SER A 365 8.30 -8.56 31.83
N LEU A 366 8.81 -7.33 31.67
CA LEU A 366 9.45 -6.57 32.76
C LEU A 366 8.43 -6.02 33.77
N CYS A 367 7.15 -6.31 33.60
CA CYS A 367 6.11 -5.93 34.54
C CYS A 367 6.32 -6.71 35.84
N LYS A 368 7.08 -6.12 36.76
CA LYS A 368 7.10 -6.56 38.15
C LYS A 368 5.66 -6.47 38.66
N GLN A 369 5.14 -7.58 39.18
CA GLN A 369 3.89 -7.56 39.94
C GLN A 369 4.04 -6.48 41.01
N GLN A 370 3.31 -5.37 40.87
CA GLN A 370 3.12 -4.45 41.98
C GLN A 370 2.39 -5.26 43.05
N LYS A 371 3.12 -5.64 44.10
CA LYS A 371 2.59 -6.35 45.25
C LYS A 371 1.62 -5.48 46.03
#